data_AF-A0A7C5XJV0-F1
#
_entry.id   AF-A0A7C5XJV0-F1
#
_cell.length_a   1.000
_cell.length_b   1.000
_cell.length_c   1.000
_cell.angle_alpha   90.00
_cell.angle_beta   90.00
_cell.angle_gamma   90.00
#
_symmetry.space_group_name_H-M   'P 1'
#
loop_
_entity.id
_entity.type
_entity.pdbx_description
1 polymer ?
#
loop_
_entity_poly.entity_id
_entity_poly.type
_entity_poly.pdbx_seq_one_letter_code
_entity_poly.pdbx_strand_id
1 'polypeptide(L)'
;MVGNMPNPYWQKAIQYQQQQRQPQPRPQPSQERGLKQRREHHARDDFGDEWLNKDAEIERAKGQVVEEIRGKILDISRYWLKLFVNNQILYLNKAYILSIKPVEIEDGGHGGNDGGGK
;
A
#
# COMPACT_ATOMS: atom_id res chain seq x y z
N MET A 1 -32.10 -18.53 -49.90
CA MET A 1 -30.67 -18.77 -49.62
C MET A 1 -30.11 -17.47 -49.06
N VAL A 2 -30.06 -17.33 -47.73
CA VAL A 2 -29.62 -16.09 -47.08
C VAL A 2 -28.13 -16.24 -46.76
N GLY A 3 -27.30 -15.45 -47.41
CA GLY A 3 -25.85 -15.45 -47.27
C GLY A 3 -25.44 -15.07 -45.85
N ASN A 4 -24.70 -15.97 -45.21
CA ASN A 4 -24.14 -15.78 -43.88
C ASN A 4 -22.98 -14.77 -43.98
N MET A 5 -23.26 -13.49 -43.68
CA MET A 5 -22.29 -12.41 -43.74
C MET A 5 -21.56 -12.32 -42.38
N PRO A 6 -20.26 -12.64 -42.29
CA PRO A 6 -19.54 -12.62 -41.02
C PRO A 6 -19.38 -11.18 -40.52
N ASN A 7 -19.83 -10.95 -39.28
CA ASN A 7 -19.79 -9.66 -38.60
C ASN A 7 -18.35 -9.08 -38.57
N PRO A 8 -18.12 -7.85 -39.07
CA PRO A 8 -16.79 -7.23 -39.25
C PRO A 8 -16.01 -7.04 -37.94
N TYR A 9 -16.69 -7.15 -36.80
CA TYR A 9 -16.07 -7.01 -35.48
C TYR A 9 -15.10 -8.17 -35.14
N TRP A 10 -15.32 -9.37 -35.70
CA TRP A 10 -14.47 -10.55 -35.43
C TRP A 10 -13.17 -10.58 -36.24
N GLN A 11 -13.10 -9.88 -37.38
CA GLN A 11 -11.89 -9.88 -38.21
C GLN A 11 -10.71 -9.17 -37.53
N LYS A 12 -10.98 -8.10 -36.76
CA LYS A 12 -9.95 -7.40 -35.99
C LYS A 12 -9.32 -8.27 -34.91
N ALA A 13 -10.12 -9.11 -34.24
CA ALA A 13 -9.62 -9.98 -33.16
C ALA A 13 -8.61 -11.02 -33.67
N ILE A 14 -8.84 -11.58 -34.87
CA ILE A 14 -7.93 -12.57 -35.48
C ILE A 14 -6.58 -11.93 -35.86
N GLN A 15 -6.58 -10.67 -36.29
CA GLN A 15 -5.37 -9.95 -36.66
C GLN A 15 -4.44 -9.69 -35.45
N TYR A 16 -5.00 -9.35 -34.29
CA TYR A 16 -4.20 -9.18 -33.06
C TYR A 16 -3.56 -10.49 -32.57
N GLN A 17 -4.20 -11.64 -32.82
CA GLN A 17 -3.70 -12.93 -32.39
C GLN A 17 -2.53 -13.45 -33.26
N GLN A 18 -2.46 -13.04 -34.53
CA GLN A 18 -1.36 -13.43 -35.43
C GLN A 18 -0.09 -12.59 -35.24
N GLN A 19 -0.20 -11.32 -34.83
CA GLN A 19 0.98 -10.47 -34.60
C GLN A 19 1.85 -10.89 -33.40
N GLN A 20 1.35 -11.73 -32.50
CA GLN A 20 2.11 -12.21 -31.34
C GLN A 20 2.92 -13.49 -31.61
N ARG A 21 2.93 -14.02 -32.85
CA ARG A 21 3.68 -15.25 -33.21
C ARG A 21 4.98 -15.00 -33.97
N GLN A 22 5.70 -13.91 -33.66
CA GLN A 22 7.11 -13.82 -34.05
C GLN A 22 8.01 -14.30 -32.89
N PRO A 23 8.89 -15.30 -33.09
CA PRO A 23 9.86 -15.71 -32.08
C PRO A 23 10.96 -14.64 -31.98
N GLN A 24 10.96 -13.89 -30.88
CA GLN A 24 12.09 -13.02 -30.52
C GLN A 24 13.28 -13.87 -30.01
N PRO A 25 14.53 -13.52 -30.38
CA PRO A 25 15.72 -14.20 -29.90
C PRO A 25 15.91 -13.97 -28.39
N ARG A 26 16.23 -15.06 -27.66
CA ARG A 26 16.50 -15.09 -26.22
C ARG A 26 17.66 -14.15 -25.83
N PRO A 27 17.46 -13.23 -24.87
CA PRO A 27 18.56 -12.74 -24.03
C PRO A 27 18.85 -13.76 -22.93
N GLN A 28 20.12 -13.93 -22.61
CA GLN A 28 20.66 -14.86 -21.62
C GLN A 28 20.13 -14.56 -20.19
N PRO A 29 19.96 -15.58 -19.33
CA PRO A 29 19.60 -15.38 -17.94
C PRO A 29 20.83 -15.00 -17.11
N SER A 30 21.11 -13.69 -16.99
CA SER A 30 22.03 -13.19 -15.99
C SER A 30 21.28 -12.78 -14.73
N GLN A 31 21.39 -13.68 -13.74
CA GLN A 31 21.45 -13.45 -12.29
C GLN A 31 20.20 -12.93 -11.58
N GLU A 32 19.62 -13.87 -10.84
CA GLU A 32 18.86 -13.64 -9.63
C GLU A 32 19.61 -12.71 -8.67
N ARG A 33 18.99 -11.58 -8.31
CA ARG A 33 18.90 -11.18 -6.91
C ARG A 33 17.68 -10.29 -6.73
N GLY A 34 16.76 -10.78 -5.90
CA GLY A 34 15.42 -10.28 -5.71
C GLY A 34 15.31 -8.78 -5.58
N LEU A 35 14.77 -8.14 -6.62
CA LEU A 35 13.98 -6.94 -6.46
C LEU A 35 12.68 -7.38 -5.79
N LYS A 36 12.70 -7.50 -4.45
CA LYS A 36 11.50 -7.17 -3.68
C LYS A 36 11.15 -5.77 -4.14
N GLN A 37 10.17 -5.68 -5.05
CA GLN A 37 9.50 -4.45 -5.39
C GLN A 37 9.05 -3.86 -4.06
N ARG A 38 9.89 -3.00 -3.50
CA ARG A 38 9.53 -2.10 -2.44
C ARG A 38 8.50 -1.25 -3.15
N ARG A 39 7.22 -1.58 -2.94
CA ARG A 39 6.07 -0.87 -3.50
C ARG A 39 6.46 0.58 -3.42
N GLU A 40 6.63 1.21 -4.58
CA GLU A 40 6.92 2.62 -4.66
C GLU A 40 5.79 3.27 -3.87
N HIS A 41 6.11 3.69 -2.64
CA HIS A 41 5.23 4.50 -1.82
C HIS A 41 5.02 5.73 -2.69
N HIS A 42 3.84 5.80 -3.29
CA HIS A 42 3.44 6.87 -4.17
C HIS A 42 3.86 8.18 -3.50
N ALA A 43 4.65 8.96 -4.22
CA ALA A 43 5.23 10.18 -3.74
C ALA A 43 4.14 11.09 -3.14
N ARG A 44 4.16 11.20 -1.81
CA ARG A 44 3.71 12.30 -0.96
C ARG A 44 2.40 12.99 -1.39
N ASP A 45 1.28 12.50 -0.87
CA ASP A 45 0.08 13.33 -0.68
C ASP A 45 -0.57 13.11 0.69
N ASP A 46 -0.20 12.06 1.43
CA ASP A 46 -0.74 11.73 2.73
C ASP A 46 0.35 11.50 3.79
N PHE A 47 0.12 12.00 5.00
CA PHE A 47 0.96 11.77 6.20
C PHE A 47 0.86 10.32 6.72
N GLY A 48 0.42 9.39 5.89
CA GLY A 48 0.21 7.99 6.27
C GLY A 48 1.50 7.35 6.76
N ASP A 49 2.58 7.53 6.01
CA ASP A 49 3.87 6.86 6.26
C ASP A 49 4.46 7.16 7.64
N GLU A 50 4.13 8.32 8.22
CA GLU A 50 4.56 8.70 9.57
C GLU A 50 4.01 7.78 10.66
N TRP A 51 2.92 7.06 10.39
CA TRP A 51 2.25 6.17 11.33
C TRP A 51 2.69 4.71 11.21
N LEU A 52 3.43 4.36 10.16
CA LEU A 52 3.83 2.98 9.91
C LEU A 52 4.72 2.45 11.06
N ASN A 53 4.41 1.27 11.56
CA ASN A 53 5.08 0.60 12.68
C ASN A 53 5.02 1.35 14.02
N LYS A 54 4.18 2.37 14.17
CA LYS A 54 3.94 3.06 15.44
C LYS A 54 2.74 2.49 16.17
N ASP A 55 2.81 2.54 17.49
CA ASP A 55 1.67 2.32 18.37
C ASP A 55 0.82 3.59 18.39
N ALA A 56 -0.45 3.43 18.04
CA ALA A 56 -1.39 4.52 17.85
C ALA A 56 -2.73 4.23 18.53
N GLU A 57 -3.34 5.30 19.02
CA GLU A 57 -4.72 5.36 19.48
C GLU A 57 -5.56 5.97 18.35
N ILE A 58 -6.59 5.25 17.94
CA ILE A 58 -7.44 5.60 16.80
C ILE A 58 -8.87 5.72 17.29
N GLU A 59 -9.46 6.90 17.11
CA GLU A 59 -10.88 7.13 17.31
C GLU A 59 -11.60 6.89 15.98
N ARG A 60 -12.58 5.97 15.95
CA ARG A 60 -13.39 5.70 14.76
C ARG A 60 -14.88 5.88 15.01
N ALA A 61 -15.59 6.33 14.00
CA ALA A 61 -17.04 6.36 14.00
C ALA A 61 -17.62 4.98 13.61
N LYS A 62 -18.60 4.52 14.37
CA LYS A 62 -19.39 3.31 14.08
C LYS A 62 -20.87 3.63 14.29
N GLY A 63 -21.51 4.11 13.23
CA GLY A 63 -22.86 4.66 13.32
C GLY A 63 -22.86 5.94 14.16
N GLN A 64 -23.64 5.97 15.25
CA GLN A 64 -23.71 7.09 16.18
C GLN A 64 -22.70 7.00 17.34
N VAL A 65 -21.94 5.90 17.43
CA VAL A 65 -20.98 5.66 18.52
C VAL A 65 -19.57 5.93 18.03
N VAL A 66 -18.75 6.53 18.90
CA VAL A 66 -17.30 6.65 18.70
C VAL A 66 -16.62 5.54 19.49
N GLU A 67 -15.78 4.75 18.83
CA GLU A 67 -14.98 3.69 19.44
C GLU A 67 -13.49 4.07 19.38
N GLU A 68 -12.78 3.91 20.50
CA GLU A 68 -11.33 4.08 20.59
C GLU A 68 -10.63 2.72 20.44
N ILE A 69 -9.60 2.65 19.59
CA ILE A 69 -8.84 1.44 19.31
C ILE A 69 -7.37 1.75 19.49
N ARG A 70 -6.69 0.98 20.34
CA ARG A 70 -5.24 1.07 20.54
C ARG A 70 -4.56 -0.12 19.89
N GLY A 71 -3.52 0.15 19.10
CA GLY A 71 -2.68 -0.91 18.54
C GLY A 71 -1.63 -0.40 17.58
N LYS A 72 -0.92 -1.34 16.99
CA LYS A 72 0.21 -1.05 16.11
C LYS A 72 -0.22 -0.99 14.65
N ILE A 73 0.14 0.07 13.94
CA ILE A 73 -0.12 0.18 12.51
C ILE A 73 0.94 -0.61 11.74
N LEU A 74 0.52 -1.65 11.02
CA LEU A 74 1.41 -2.56 10.29
C LEU A 74 1.58 -2.17 8.82
N ASP A 75 0.54 -1.61 8.21
CA ASP A 75 0.54 -1.26 6.79
C ASP A 75 -0.52 -0.18 6.51
N ILE A 76 -0.27 0.58 5.45
CA ILE A 76 -1.08 1.73 5.07
C ILE A 76 -1.30 1.67 3.57
N SER A 77 -2.57 1.69 3.19
CA SER A 77 -3.00 1.82 1.80
C SER A 77 -3.73 3.15 1.63
N ARG A 78 -4.08 3.49 0.37
CA ARG A 78 -4.78 4.72 0.04
C ARG A 78 -6.04 4.94 0.91
N TYR A 79 -6.82 3.89 1.15
CA TYR A 79 -8.09 3.98 1.90
C TYR A 79 -8.12 3.15 3.18
N TRP A 80 -7.10 2.35 3.45
CA TRP A 80 -7.13 1.36 4.52
C TRP A 80 -5.91 1.44 5.41
N LEU A 81 -6.11 1.22 6.71
CA LEU A 81 -5.06 0.95 7.69
C LEU A 81 -5.14 -0.50 8.12
N LYS A 82 -3.99 -1.17 8.18
CA LYS A 82 -3.85 -2.50 8.78
C LYS A 82 -3.29 -2.34 10.18
N LEU A 83 -4.05 -2.77 11.17
CA LEU A 83 -3.74 -2.66 12.59
C LEU A 83 -3.56 -4.02 13.22
N PHE A 84 -2.66 -4.08 14.20
CA PHE A 84 -2.51 -5.21 15.10
C PHE A 84 -3.01 -4.81 16.48
N VAL A 85 -4.09 -5.46 16.93
CA VAL A 85 -4.81 -5.14 18.17
C VAL A 85 -5.18 -6.47 18.85
N ASN A 86 -4.89 -6.63 20.14
CA ASN A 86 -5.28 -7.81 20.92
C ASN A 86 -4.95 -9.16 20.22
N ASN A 87 -3.75 -9.25 19.65
CA ASN A 87 -3.28 -10.43 18.91
C ASN A 87 -4.08 -10.78 17.64
N GLN A 88 -4.83 -9.81 17.10
CA GLN A 88 -5.63 -9.93 15.88
C GLN A 88 -5.27 -8.83 14.88
N ILE A 89 -5.51 -9.11 13.59
CA ILE A 89 -5.35 -8.12 12.51
C ILE A 89 -6.71 -7.49 12.22
N LEU A 90 -6.77 -6.16 12.29
CA LEU A 90 -7.93 -5.36 11.95
C LEU A 90 -7.63 -4.49 10.72
N TYR A 91 -8.57 -4.41 9.79
CA TYR A 91 -8.51 -3.46 8.67
C TYR A 91 -9.52 -2.34 8.94
N LEU A 92 -9.03 -1.09 9.01
CA LEU A 92 -9.86 0.10 9.18
C LEU A 92 -9.89 0.92 7.91
N ASN A 93 -11.08 1.33 7.48
CA ASN A 93 -11.23 2.28 6.39
C ASN A 93 -11.01 3.71 6.93
N LYS A 94 -10.10 4.45 6.30
CA LYS A 94 -9.71 5.82 6.66
C LYS A 94 -10.91 6.78 6.70
N ALA A 95 -11.96 6.54 5.92
CA ALA A 95 -13.17 7.39 5.90
C ALA A 95 -13.97 7.38 7.20
N TYR A 96 -13.74 6.40 8.08
CA TYR A 96 -14.42 6.29 9.38
C TYR A 96 -13.52 6.66 10.55
N ILE A 97 -12.28 7.09 10.28
CA ILE A 97 -11.33 7.51 11.31
C ILE A 97 -11.55 8.98 11.58
N LEU A 98 -11.76 9.32 12.85
CA LEU A 98 -11.94 10.70 13.31
C LEU A 98 -10.59 11.30 13.70
N SER A 99 -9.75 10.54 14.41
CA SER A 99 -8.43 10.99 14.83
C SER A 99 -7.45 9.81 15.01
N ILE A 100 -6.16 10.09 14.89
CA ILE A 100 -5.06 9.15 15.16
C ILE A 100 -4.04 9.90 16.03
N LYS A 101 -3.65 9.29 17.16
CA LYS A 101 -2.69 9.86 18.13
C LYS A 101 -1.58 8.84 18.40
N PRO A 102 -0.30 9.25 18.51
CA PRO A 102 0.76 8.33 18.89
C PRO A 102 0.66 8.00 20.38
N VAL A 103 0.88 6.73 20.76
CA VAL A 103 0.84 6.30 22.18
C VAL A 103 2.15 6.62 22.90
N GLU A 104 3.28 6.51 22.20
CA GLU A 104 4.60 6.91 22.70
C GLU A 104 5.08 8.13 21.92
N ILE A 105 5.08 9.29 22.57
CA ILE A 105 5.92 10.41 22.17
C ILE A 105 7.19 10.21 22.99
N GLU A 106 8.14 9.41 22.49
CA GLU A 106 9.50 9.55 23.01
C GLU A 106 9.95 10.96 22.62
N ASP A 107 9.91 11.86 23.59
CA ASP A 107 10.55 13.16 23.51
C ASP A 107 11.96 12.92 22.99
N GLY A 108 12.25 13.47 21.81
CA GLY A 108 13.61 13.63 21.33
C GLY A 108 14.35 14.58 22.27
N GLY A 109 14.78 14.05 23.41
CA GLY A 109 15.76 14.67 24.28
C GLY A 109 17.00 14.91 23.44
N HIS A 110 17.23 16.18 23.13
CA HIS A 110 18.39 16.71 22.45
C HIS A 110 19.68 15.99 22.84
N GLY A 111 20.45 15.60 21.82
CA GLY A 111 21.83 15.20 21.99
C GLY A 111 22.62 16.31 22.68
N GLY A 112 22.92 16.10 23.96
CA GLY A 112 23.96 16.80 24.69
C GLY A 112 25.29 16.17 24.35
N ASN A 113 25.83 16.48 23.18
CA ASN A 113 27.25 16.33 22.91
C ASN A 113 27.99 17.45 23.65
N ASP A 114 28.42 17.19 24.88
CA ASP A 114 29.38 18.06 25.58
C ASP A 114 30.64 17.26 25.90
N GLY A 115 31.41 17.00 24.84
CA GLY A 115 32.84 16.82 24.97
C GLY A 115 33.51 18.20 24.93
N GLY A 116 34.11 18.63 26.05
CA GLY A 116 34.98 19.81 26.04
C GLY A 116 35.30 20.43 27.40
N GLY A 117 36.50 20.12 27.92
CA GLY A 117 37.25 20.94 28.89
C GLY A 117 37.06 20.54 30.35
N LYS A 118 38.09 20.25 31.15
CA LYS A 118 39.53 20.53 31.11
C LYS A 118 40.31 19.35 31.67
#